data_AF-A0A2R8C5Q5-F1
#
_entry.id   AF-A0A2R8C5Q5-F1
#
_cell.length_a   1.000
_cell.length_b   1.000
_cell.length_c   1.000
_cell.angle_alpha   90.00
_cell.angle_beta   90.00
_cell.angle_gamma   90.00
#
_symmetry.space_group_name_H-M   'P 1'
#
loop_
_entity.id
_entity.type
_entity.pdbx_description
1 polymer ?
#
loop_
_entity_poly.entity_id
_entity_poly.type
_entity_poly.pdbx_seq_one_letter_code
_entity_poly.pdbx_strand_id
1 'polypeptide(L)'
;MSPHRPCWTIPAMLRLLFLCLALVLGSAAQAQLSNPLGGTRSECPIGTQQCGFRNCCRAGTTCSWDGHCVPLGGTYCGGGRSCPRGQLCIDGGLRCSAHGSSQCNNGKVCPPGTTCTANGDCRRTTDQERLEVPGADPTTGCLPGGGCSEPGWYQCKETDSECRPGFKCSKGRGCVPIKAVDCGYGKWCKPGEQCLPEGGCASQ
;
A
#
# COMPACT_ATOMS: atom_id res chain seq x y z
N MET A 1 63.26 -64.66 -52.90
CA MET A 1 62.21 -64.13 -53.81
C MET A 1 61.25 -63.30 -52.97
N SER A 2 61.38 -61.99 -53.02
CA SER A 2 60.51 -61.05 -52.30
C SER A 2 59.36 -60.61 -53.22
N PRO A 3 58.11 -60.52 -52.73
CA PRO A 3 57.00 -60.05 -53.55
C PRO A 3 57.02 -58.51 -53.63
N HIS A 4 57.08 -58.00 -54.85
CA HIS A 4 56.83 -56.59 -55.17
C HIS A 4 55.35 -56.26 -54.91
N ARG A 5 55.09 -55.25 -54.08
CA ARG A 5 53.76 -54.63 -53.96
C ARG A 5 53.61 -53.55 -55.05
N PRO A 6 52.49 -53.49 -55.78
CA PRO A 6 52.24 -52.43 -56.74
C PRO A 6 51.91 -51.13 -56.01
N CYS A 7 52.66 -50.08 -56.33
CA CYS A 7 52.45 -48.71 -55.87
C CYS A 7 51.33 -48.08 -56.71
N TRP A 8 50.10 -48.04 -56.18
CA TRP A 8 48.99 -47.32 -56.81
C TRP A 8 49.07 -45.83 -56.44
N THR A 9 49.60 -45.02 -57.34
CA THR A 9 49.56 -43.56 -57.26
C THR A 9 48.16 -43.08 -57.62
N ILE A 10 47.37 -42.76 -56.60
CA ILE A 10 46.07 -42.12 -56.75
C ILE A 10 46.29 -40.73 -57.38
N PRO A 11 45.65 -40.39 -58.52
CA PRO A 11 45.85 -39.11 -59.19
C PRO A 11 45.46 -37.94 -58.27
N ALA A 12 46.25 -36.87 -58.29
CA ALA A 12 46.13 -35.73 -57.37
C ALA A 12 44.72 -35.09 -57.36
N MET A 13 44.00 -35.15 -58.48
CA MET A 13 42.61 -34.69 -58.55
C MET A 13 41.65 -35.53 -57.69
N LEU A 14 41.85 -36.85 -57.59
CA LEU A 14 40.99 -37.69 -56.76
C LEU A 14 41.22 -37.43 -55.27
N ARG A 15 42.46 -37.12 -54.87
CA ARG A 15 42.78 -36.68 -53.49
C ARG A 15 42.12 -35.35 -53.13
N LEU A 16 42.11 -34.38 -54.05
CA LEU A 16 41.44 -33.10 -53.84
C LEU A 16 39.92 -33.25 -53.76
N LEU A 17 39.35 -34.14 -54.59
CA LEU A 17 37.91 -34.41 -54.59
C LEU A 17 37.47 -35.12 -53.30
N PHE A 18 38.28 -36.06 -52.78
CA PHE A 18 38.05 -36.66 -51.45
C PHE A 18 38.20 -35.66 -50.30
N LEU A 19 39.15 -34.72 -50.37
CA LEU A 19 39.29 -33.64 -49.38
C LEU A 19 38.12 -32.66 -49.40
N CYS A 20 37.64 -32.26 -50.58
CA CYS A 20 36.44 -31.43 -50.70
C CYS A 20 35.18 -32.18 -50.24
N LEU A 21 35.02 -33.46 -50.58
CA LEU A 21 33.90 -34.28 -50.11
C LEU A 21 33.94 -34.44 -48.58
N ALA A 22 35.12 -34.61 -47.99
CA ALA A 22 35.30 -34.67 -46.54
C ALA A 22 35.02 -33.32 -45.83
N LEU A 23 35.32 -32.19 -46.47
CA LEU A 23 34.97 -30.85 -45.97
C LEU A 23 33.47 -30.56 -46.05
N VAL A 24 32.80 -31.01 -47.12
CA VAL A 24 31.33 -30.86 -47.27
C VAL A 24 30.57 -31.83 -46.36
N LEU A 25 31.06 -33.05 -46.15
CA LEU A 25 30.49 -34.02 -45.20
C LEU A 25 30.85 -33.73 -43.73
N GLY A 26 31.95 -33.02 -43.46
CA GLY A 26 32.43 -32.70 -42.11
C GLY A 26 31.64 -31.60 -41.39
N SER A 27 30.77 -30.87 -42.09
CA SER A 27 29.99 -29.77 -41.52
C SER A 27 28.62 -30.20 -40.96
N ALA A 28 28.24 -31.48 -41.07
CA ALA A 28 26.96 -31.99 -40.57
C ALA A 28 27.03 -32.69 -39.19
N ALA A 29 28.21 -32.80 -38.57
CA ALA A 29 28.42 -33.57 -37.34
C ALA A 29 28.51 -32.73 -36.05
N GLN A 30 27.90 -31.54 -36.02
CA GLN A 30 27.65 -30.79 -34.78
C GLN A 30 26.15 -30.50 -34.60
N ALA A 31 25.30 -31.44 -34.99
CA ALA A 31 23.94 -31.51 -34.50
C ALA A 31 23.89 -32.54 -33.36
N GLN A 32 23.76 -32.03 -32.14
CA GLN A 32 22.91 -32.61 -31.10
C GLN A 32 23.39 -33.95 -30.49
N LEU A 33 24.31 -33.87 -29.53
CA LEU A 33 24.34 -34.79 -28.39
C LEU A 33 23.17 -34.45 -27.44
N SER A 34 21.94 -34.61 -27.94
CA SER A 34 20.73 -34.67 -27.13
C SER A 34 20.53 -36.10 -26.68
N ASN A 35 21.04 -36.40 -25.49
CA ASN A 35 20.63 -37.55 -24.68
C ASN A 35 19.19 -37.28 -24.14
N PRO A 36 18.46 -38.31 -23.69
CA PRO A 36 17.49 -39.04 -24.51
C PRO A 36 16.06 -38.94 -23.92
N LEU A 37 15.09 -39.49 -24.65
CA LEU A 37 13.71 -39.79 -24.19
C LEU A 37 12.73 -38.61 -24.07
N GLY A 38 12.28 -38.13 -25.23
CA GLY A 38 10.85 -37.86 -25.48
C GLY A 38 10.13 -36.83 -24.61
N GLY A 39 10.20 -35.56 -25.02
CA GLY A 39 9.32 -34.50 -24.53
C GLY A 39 9.12 -33.40 -25.57
N THR A 40 8.11 -33.54 -26.44
CA THR A 40 7.56 -32.38 -27.15
C THR A 40 6.89 -31.46 -26.13
N ARG A 41 7.37 -30.21 -26.02
CA ARG A 41 7.07 -29.20 -24.98
C ARG A 41 7.82 -29.42 -23.66
N SER A 42 8.45 -28.34 -23.19
CA SER A 42 8.44 -27.97 -21.78
C SER A 42 9.11 -28.88 -20.74
N GLU A 43 10.41 -29.16 -20.86
CA GLU A 43 11.13 -29.90 -19.81
C GLU A 43 12.21 -29.05 -19.15
N CYS A 44 11.80 -28.46 -18.04
CA CYS A 44 12.70 -27.77 -17.13
C CYS A 44 13.55 -28.78 -16.33
N PRO A 45 14.79 -28.41 -15.92
CA PRO A 45 15.65 -29.28 -15.13
C PRO A 45 14.94 -29.82 -13.87
N ILE A 46 15.34 -31.00 -13.40
CA ILE A 46 14.80 -31.60 -12.17
C ILE A 46 14.92 -30.58 -11.01
N GLY A 47 13.83 -30.40 -10.25
CA GLY A 47 13.74 -29.41 -9.17
C GLY A 47 13.32 -28.01 -9.62
N THR A 48 12.92 -27.86 -10.89
CA THR A 48 12.33 -26.63 -11.43
C THR A 48 10.98 -26.94 -12.09
N GLN A 49 10.08 -25.95 -12.10
CA GLN A 49 8.76 -26.03 -12.72
C GLN A 49 8.70 -25.14 -13.94
N GLN A 50 8.00 -25.59 -14.98
CA GLN A 50 7.77 -24.79 -16.16
C GLN A 50 6.69 -23.73 -15.92
N CYS A 51 7.03 -22.47 -16.17
CA CYS A 51 6.09 -21.37 -16.31
C CYS A 51 6.11 -20.83 -17.74
N GLY A 52 4.96 -20.87 -18.42
CA GLY A 52 4.85 -20.46 -19.83
C GLY A 52 5.69 -21.30 -20.79
N PHE A 53 6.09 -20.71 -21.92
CA PHE A 53 6.73 -21.44 -23.00
C PHE A 53 8.24 -21.72 -22.78
N ARG A 54 8.94 -20.85 -22.04
CA ARG A 54 10.41 -20.91 -21.89
C ARG A 54 10.96 -20.74 -20.48
N ASN A 55 10.14 -20.36 -19.49
CA ASN A 55 10.68 -20.05 -18.17
C ASN A 55 10.66 -21.28 -17.26
N CYS A 56 11.83 -21.58 -16.69
CA CYS A 56 12.00 -22.64 -15.71
C CYS A 56 12.27 -22.02 -14.34
N CYS A 57 11.34 -22.22 -13.43
CA CYS A 57 11.32 -21.57 -12.13
C CYS A 57 11.76 -22.55 -11.05
N ARG A 58 12.64 -22.10 -10.13
CA ARG A 58 13.18 -22.96 -9.07
C ARG A 58 12.11 -23.33 -8.05
N ALA A 59 12.34 -24.42 -7.31
CA ALA A 59 11.56 -24.72 -6.11
C ALA A 59 11.48 -23.49 -5.19
N GLY A 60 10.30 -23.24 -4.62
CA GLY A 60 10.03 -22.03 -3.83
C GLY A 60 9.46 -20.85 -4.65
N THR A 61 9.01 -21.10 -5.87
CA THR A 61 8.30 -20.13 -6.72
C THR A 61 6.98 -20.70 -7.26
N THR A 62 6.12 -19.84 -7.76
CA THR A 62 4.88 -20.16 -8.47
C THR A 62 4.86 -19.47 -9.84
N CYS A 63 3.96 -19.88 -10.73
CA CYS A 63 3.83 -19.29 -12.06
C CYS A 63 2.84 -18.12 -12.06
N SER A 64 3.22 -17.00 -12.69
CA SER A 64 2.27 -15.97 -13.10
C SER A 64 1.51 -16.38 -14.37
N TRP A 65 0.44 -15.66 -14.67
CA TRP A 65 -0.42 -15.89 -15.83
C TRP A 65 0.28 -15.66 -17.18
N ASP A 66 1.27 -14.78 -17.22
CA ASP A 66 2.15 -14.50 -18.38
C ASP A 66 3.43 -15.34 -18.38
N GLY A 67 3.53 -16.33 -17.47
CA GLY A 67 4.57 -17.35 -17.49
C GLY A 67 5.88 -16.96 -16.83
N HIS A 68 5.89 -15.98 -15.92
CA HIS A 68 7.05 -15.62 -15.12
C HIS A 68 7.09 -16.32 -13.76
N CYS A 69 8.28 -16.37 -13.16
CA CYS A 69 8.51 -16.93 -11.84
C CYS A 69 8.17 -15.91 -10.75
N VAL A 70 7.28 -16.28 -9.83
CA VAL A 70 6.87 -15.44 -8.69
C VAL A 70 7.33 -16.13 -7.40
N PRO A 71 8.08 -15.48 -6.50
CA PRO A 71 8.45 -16.07 -5.21
C PRO A 71 7.22 -16.53 -4.42
N LEU A 72 7.30 -17.66 -3.71
CA LEU A 72 6.19 -18.10 -2.84
C LEU A 72 5.86 -17.04 -1.79
N GLY A 73 4.58 -16.69 -1.70
CA GLY A 73 4.08 -15.63 -0.81
C GLY A 73 4.41 -14.20 -1.28
N GLY A 74 5.09 -14.04 -2.41
CA GLY A 74 5.31 -12.75 -3.08
C GLY A 74 4.12 -12.32 -3.93
N THR A 75 4.10 -11.03 -4.28
CA THR A 75 3.03 -10.43 -5.11
C THR A 75 3.56 -10.18 -6.51
N TYR A 76 2.84 -10.68 -7.52
CA TYR A 76 3.21 -10.45 -8.92
C TYR A 76 2.74 -9.07 -9.41
N CYS A 77 3.65 -8.30 -9.98
CA CYS A 77 3.39 -6.92 -10.44
C CYS A 77 3.24 -6.79 -11.95
N GLY A 78 3.38 -7.89 -12.71
CA GLY A 78 3.35 -7.87 -14.17
C GLY A 78 4.73 -7.68 -14.80
N GLY A 79 4.88 -8.11 -16.08
CA GLY A 79 6.10 -7.91 -16.86
C GLY A 79 7.35 -8.57 -16.27
N GLY A 80 7.18 -9.68 -15.54
CA GLY A 80 8.25 -10.40 -14.85
C GLY A 80 8.69 -9.81 -13.53
N ARG A 81 8.01 -8.77 -13.02
CA ARG A 81 8.34 -8.13 -11.74
C ARG A 81 7.51 -8.72 -10.61
N SER A 82 8.15 -8.99 -9.48
CA SER A 82 7.48 -9.49 -8.27
C SER A 82 8.07 -8.83 -7.03
N CYS A 83 7.22 -8.61 -6.03
CA CYS A 83 7.62 -8.19 -4.70
C CYS A 83 7.81 -9.39 -3.78
N PRO A 84 8.72 -9.31 -2.78
CA PRO A 84 8.96 -10.38 -1.83
C PRO A 84 7.76 -10.61 -0.91
N ARG A 85 7.85 -11.65 -0.08
CA ARG A 85 6.76 -12.03 0.84
C ARG A 85 6.33 -10.85 1.71
N GLY A 86 5.02 -10.65 1.80
CA GLY A 86 4.42 -9.59 2.63
C GLY A 86 4.56 -8.18 2.07
N GLN A 87 4.94 -8.04 0.79
CA GLN A 87 4.95 -6.77 0.07
C GLN A 87 3.97 -6.76 -1.11
N LEU A 88 3.45 -5.58 -1.43
CA LEU A 88 2.56 -5.29 -2.55
C LEU A 88 3.23 -4.38 -3.58
N CYS A 89 2.70 -4.41 -4.79
CA CYS A 89 3.14 -3.60 -5.91
C CYS A 89 2.58 -2.17 -5.79
N ILE A 90 3.46 -1.18 -5.90
CA ILE A 90 3.11 0.26 -5.97
C ILE A 90 3.71 0.87 -7.24
N ASP A 91 3.34 2.11 -7.57
CA ASP A 91 3.83 2.81 -8.76
C ASP A 91 3.62 2.00 -10.05
N GLY A 92 2.43 1.41 -10.21
CA GLY A 92 2.11 0.57 -11.37
C GLY A 92 2.97 -0.71 -11.49
N GLY A 93 3.55 -1.19 -10.38
CA GLY A 93 4.37 -2.40 -10.36
C GLY A 93 5.88 -2.17 -10.48
N LEU A 94 6.33 -0.92 -10.41
CA LEU A 94 7.74 -0.58 -10.47
C LEU A 94 8.44 -0.67 -9.11
N ARG A 95 7.68 -0.60 -8.02
CA ARG A 95 8.21 -0.58 -6.64
C ARG A 95 7.40 -1.48 -5.71
N CYS A 96 8.00 -1.82 -4.58
CA CYS A 96 7.40 -2.68 -3.56
C CYS A 96 7.22 -1.93 -2.25
N SER A 97 6.13 -2.22 -1.54
CA SER A 97 5.86 -1.70 -0.20
C SER A 97 5.23 -2.77 0.69
N ALA A 98 5.33 -2.64 2.01
CA ALA A 98 4.74 -3.59 2.94
C ALA A 98 3.21 -3.70 2.75
N HIS A 99 2.65 -4.88 2.97
CA HIS A 99 1.20 -5.08 2.99
C HIS A 99 0.52 -4.14 3.99
N GLY A 100 -0.57 -3.48 3.57
CA GLY A 100 -1.30 -2.49 4.37
C GLY A 100 -0.76 -1.05 4.24
N SER A 101 0.31 -0.85 3.47
CA SER A 101 0.79 0.49 3.10
C SER A 101 -0.17 1.17 2.11
N SER A 102 -0.30 2.49 2.20
CA SER A 102 -1.12 3.30 1.27
C SER A 102 -0.24 4.26 0.48
N GLN A 103 -0.48 4.39 -0.82
CA GLN A 103 0.19 5.40 -1.64
C GLN A 103 -0.70 6.63 -1.80
N CYS A 104 -0.17 7.80 -1.48
CA CYS A 104 -0.87 9.08 -1.58
C CYS A 104 -0.76 9.66 -2.99
N ASN A 105 -1.66 10.59 -3.33
CA ASN A 105 -1.70 11.24 -4.65
C ASN A 105 -0.41 12.00 -5.01
N ASN A 106 0.39 12.40 -4.02
CA ASN A 106 1.70 13.01 -4.20
C ASN A 106 2.84 11.97 -4.40
N GLY A 107 2.51 10.68 -4.51
CA GLY A 107 3.45 9.57 -4.67
C GLY A 107 4.08 9.05 -3.37
N LYS A 108 3.86 9.71 -2.22
CA LYS A 108 4.38 9.27 -0.91
C LYS A 108 3.75 7.94 -0.50
N VAL A 109 4.56 7.02 0.01
CA VAL A 109 4.10 5.71 0.47
C VAL A 109 4.10 5.69 1.99
N CYS A 110 2.92 5.50 2.56
CA CYS A 110 2.68 5.49 3.99
C CYS A 110 2.75 4.07 4.55
N PRO A 111 3.38 3.86 5.73
CA PRO A 111 3.57 2.54 6.30
C PRO A 111 2.22 1.87 6.69
N PRO A 112 2.21 0.56 6.94
CA PRO A 112 1.00 -0.14 7.35
C PRO A 112 0.35 0.46 8.60
N GLY A 113 -0.99 0.52 8.62
CA GLY A 113 -1.74 1.14 9.71
C GLY A 113 -1.70 2.67 9.69
N THR A 114 -1.37 3.26 8.54
CA THR A 114 -1.48 4.70 8.28
C THR A 114 -2.26 4.99 7.00
N THR A 115 -2.85 6.19 6.94
CA THR A 115 -3.66 6.72 5.86
C THR A 115 -3.07 8.02 5.31
N CYS A 116 -3.46 8.36 4.09
CA CYS A 116 -3.09 9.62 3.45
C CYS A 116 -4.03 10.75 3.90
N THR A 117 -3.46 11.86 4.36
CA THR A 117 -4.20 13.12 4.51
C THR A 117 -4.46 13.76 3.16
N ALA A 118 -5.32 14.80 3.11
CA ALA A 118 -5.55 15.59 1.90
C ALA A 118 -4.25 16.21 1.32
N ASN A 119 -3.28 16.53 2.18
CA ASN A 119 -1.97 17.05 1.78
C ASN A 119 -0.98 15.95 1.36
N GLY A 120 -1.37 14.67 1.50
CA GLY A 120 -0.54 13.51 1.19
C GLY A 120 0.50 13.19 2.26
N ASP A 121 0.20 13.49 3.53
CA ASP A 121 0.97 13.04 4.69
C ASP A 121 0.41 11.76 5.31
N CYS A 122 1.26 11.00 6.01
CA CYS A 122 0.88 9.74 6.64
C CYS A 122 0.41 9.99 8.08
N ARG A 123 -0.82 9.58 8.40
CA ARG A 123 -1.36 9.58 9.78
C ARG A 123 -1.84 8.19 10.16
N ARG A 124 -1.80 7.79 11.44
CA ARG A 124 -2.25 6.43 11.79
C ARG A 124 -3.74 6.26 11.46
N THR A 125 -4.13 5.06 11.03
CA THR A 125 -5.53 4.74 10.72
C THR A 125 -6.41 4.81 11.98
N THR A 126 -5.83 4.58 13.17
CA THR A 126 -6.49 4.88 14.46
C THR A 126 -6.74 6.37 14.67
N ASP A 127 -5.95 7.23 14.02
CA ASP A 127 -6.18 8.67 13.99
C ASP A 127 -7.24 9.04 12.93
N GLN A 128 -7.70 8.09 12.10
CA GLN A 128 -8.73 8.32 11.08
C GLN A 128 -10.14 8.00 11.57
N GLU A 129 -10.29 7.05 12.50
CA GLU A 129 -11.47 7.04 13.40
C GLU A 129 -11.48 8.26 14.35
N ARG A 130 -10.39 9.04 14.33
CA ARG A 130 -10.21 10.36 14.92
C ARG A 130 -9.99 11.47 13.88
N LEU A 131 -10.53 11.28 12.66
CA LEU A 131 -10.66 12.33 11.64
C LEU A 131 -12.14 12.62 11.41
N GLU A 132 -12.88 12.88 12.48
CA GLU A 132 -13.89 13.93 12.46
C GLU A 132 -13.25 15.19 13.04
N VAL A 133 -12.91 16.13 12.15
CA VAL A 133 -12.51 17.52 12.42
C VAL A 133 -11.25 17.70 13.28
N PRO A 134 -10.21 18.43 12.80
CA PRO A 134 -9.06 18.79 13.63
C PRO A 134 -9.52 19.64 14.84
N GLY A 135 -9.60 19.03 16.03
CA GLY A 135 -9.92 19.72 17.28
C GLY A 135 -10.92 19.02 18.22
N ALA A 136 -11.62 17.98 17.78
CA ALA A 136 -12.61 17.30 18.62
C ALA A 136 -11.96 16.17 19.44
N ASP A 137 -11.83 16.40 20.75
CA ASP A 137 -11.82 15.35 21.76
C ASP A 137 -13.14 14.56 21.63
N PRO A 138 -13.20 13.21 21.77
CA PRO A 138 -14.45 12.43 21.73
C PRO A 138 -15.50 12.83 22.78
N THR A 139 -15.16 13.79 23.63
CA THR A 139 -16.08 14.43 24.56
C THR A 139 -16.74 15.66 23.90
N THR A 140 -16.20 16.29 22.88
CA THR A 140 -16.58 17.65 22.45
C THR A 140 -17.62 17.66 21.31
N GLY A 141 -18.80 18.24 21.54
CA GLY A 141 -19.85 18.49 20.53
C GLY A 141 -19.71 19.85 19.83
N CYS A 142 -20.02 19.91 18.53
CA CYS A 142 -19.96 21.14 17.74
C CYS A 142 -21.22 21.99 17.92
N LEU A 143 -21.03 23.28 18.23
CA LEU A 143 -22.13 24.25 18.36
C LEU A 143 -22.35 25.06 17.07
N PRO A 144 -23.59 25.48 16.77
CA PRO A 144 -23.91 26.27 15.57
C PRO A 144 -23.19 27.64 15.56
N GLY A 145 -22.08 27.72 14.82
CA GLY A 145 -21.23 28.91 14.76
C GLY A 145 -19.74 28.60 14.56
N GLY A 146 -19.35 27.32 14.64
CA GLY A 146 -17.99 26.88 14.28
C GLY A 146 -17.03 26.74 15.46
N GLY A 147 -17.52 26.41 16.65
CA GLY A 147 -16.72 26.07 17.84
C GLY A 147 -16.89 24.60 18.25
N CYS A 148 -15.84 24.01 18.84
CA CYS A 148 -15.90 22.70 19.48
C CYS A 148 -16.05 22.90 21.00
N SER A 149 -17.14 22.43 21.61
CA SER A 149 -17.40 22.54 23.07
C SER A 149 -17.53 21.17 23.73
N GLU A 150 -17.04 21.00 24.96
CA GLU A 150 -17.08 19.74 25.74
C GLU A 150 -18.49 19.08 25.81
N PRO A 151 -18.64 17.80 26.22
CA PRO A 151 -19.89 17.06 26.05
C PRO A 151 -20.98 17.64 26.94
N GLY A 152 -22.17 17.79 26.37
CA GLY A 152 -23.31 18.38 27.04
C GLY A 152 -23.24 19.91 27.18
N TRP A 153 -22.19 20.55 26.65
CA TRP A 153 -22.23 21.99 26.45
C TRP A 153 -23.21 22.34 25.33
N TYR A 154 -23.90 23.47 25.47
CA TYR A 154 -24.90 23.92 24.52
C TYR A 154 -24.77 25.44 24.29
N GLN A 155 -25.17 25.90 23.11
CA GLN A 155 -25.09 27.32 22.73
C GLN A 155 -26.40 28.05 22.99
N CYS A 156 -26.30 29.24 23.57
CA CYS A 156 -27.40 30.18 23.67
C CYS A 156 -27.64 30.86 22.32
N LYS A 157 -28.75 30.52 21.65
CA LYS A 157 -29.10 31.05 20.32
C LYS A 157 -29.14 32.59 20.24
N GLU A 158 -29.42 33.25 21.34
CA GLU A 158 -29.61 34.71 21.41
C GLU A 158 -28.31 35.47 21.72
N THR A 159 -27.32 34.81 22.31
CA THR A 159 -26.14 35.48 22.89
C THR A 159 -24.81 34.82 22.50
N ASP A 160 -24.86 33.80 21.65
CA ASP A 160 -23.72 32.95 21.23
C ASP A 160 -22.86 32.42 22.38
N SER A 161 -23.43 32.34 23.58
CA SER A 161 -22.72 31.91 24.78
C SER A 161 -22.72 30.39 24.87
N GLU A 162 -21.56 29.79 25.10
CA GLU A 162 -21.41 28.34 25.27
C GLU A 162 -21.51 27.97 26.75
N CYS A 163 -22.51 27.19 27.12
CA CYS A 163 -22.82 26.84 28.50
C CYS A 163 -22.64 25.35 28.75
N ARG A 164 -21.94 25.01 29.84
CA ARG A 164 -21.76 23.63 30.30
C ARG A 164 -23.02 23.06 30.99
N PRO A 165 -23.14 21.73 31.12
CA PRO A 165 -24.18 21.10 31.93
C PRO A 165 -24.26 21.69 33.35
N GLY A 166 -25.48 21.92 33.84
CA GLY A 166 -25.72 22.55 35.15
C GLY A 166 -25.87 24.08 35.11
N PHE A 167 -25.71 24.68 33.93
CA PHE A 167 -25.92 26.11 33.68
C PHE A 167 -27.12 26.33 32.73
N LYS A 168 -27.68 27.54 32.74
CA LYS A 168 -28.71 28.07 31.84
C LYS A 168 -28.19 29.34 31.16
N CYS A 169 -28.75 29.70 30.01
CA CYS A 169 -28.43 30.94 29.32
C CYS A 169 -28.84 32.16 30.16
N SER A 170 -27.94 33.12 30.31
CA SER A 170 -28.24 34.40 30.96
C SER A 170 -28.75 35.42 29.95
N LYS A 171 -29.68 36.26 30.39
CA LYS A 171 -30.19 37.37 29.57
C LYS A 171 -29.05 38.29 29.15
N GLY A 172 -28.85 38.47 27.85
CA GLY A 172 -27.88 39.42 27.28
C GLY A 172 -26.50 38.84 26.97
N ARG A 173 -25.94 37.95 27.81
CA ARG A 173 -24.78 37.08 27.50
C ARG A 173 -24.41 36.19 28.68
N GLY A 174 -23.67 35.12 28.42
CA GLY A 174 -23.05 34.27 29.44
C GLY A 174 -23.97 33.18 29.98
N CYS A 175 -23.46 32.46 30.98
CA CYS A 175 -24.08 31.26 31.55
C CYS A 175 -24.19 31.41 33.06
N VAL A 176 -25.36 31.09 33.62
CA VAL A 176 -25.62 31.14 35.07
C VAL A 176 -26.09 29.79 35.57
N PRO A 177 -25.84 29.39 36.83
CA PRO A 177 -26.32 28.11 37.33
C PRO A 177 -27.85 27.96 37.18
N ILE A 178 -28.34 26.76 36.86
CA ILE A 178 -29.78 26.54 36.59
C ILE A 178 -30.67 27.05 37.73
N LYS A 179 -30.23 26.84 38.98
CA LYS A 179 -30.96 27.24 40.19
C LYS A 179 -30.75 28.69 40.63
N ALA A 180 -29.81 29.40 40.02
CA ALA A 180 -29.50 30.78 40.40
C ALA A 180 -30.53 31.77 39.85
N VAL A 181 -30.67 32.92 40.53
CA VAL A 181 -31.42 34.06 40.03
C VAL A 181 -30.54 34.79 39.02
N ASP A 182 -31.02 34.88 37.78
CA ASP A 182 -30.28 35.51 36.67
C ASP A 182 -30.43 37.04 36.72
N CYS A 183 -29.32 37.75 36.93
CA CYS A 183 -29.25 39.21 36.93
C CYS A 183 -28.80 39.76 35.57
N GLY A 184 -28.68 38.91 34.55
CA GLY A 184 -28.25 39.27 33.21
C GLY A 184 -26.74 39.37 33.05
N TYR A 185 -26.29 39.29 31.80
CA TYR A 185 -24.89 39.39 31.38
C TYR A 185 -23.95 38.41 32.10
N GLY A 186 -24.46 37.25 32.54
CA GLY A 186 -23.72 36.22 33.26
C GLY A 186 -23.62 36.47 34.76
N LYS A 187 -24.26 37.53 35.27
CA LYS A 187 -24.34 37.83 36.70
C LYS A 187 -25.51 37.08 37.32
N TRP A 188 -25.34 36.58 38.53
CA TRP A 188 -26.38 35.81 39.20
C TRP A 188 -26.27 35.91 40.72
N CYS A 189 -27.39 35.66 41.38
CA CYS A 189 -27.51 35.57 42.84
C CYS A 189 -27.94 34.16 43.26
N LYS A 190 -27.71 33.82 44.54
CA LYS A 190 -28.07 32.49 45.05
C LYS A 190 -29.59 32.29 45.00
N PRO A 191 -30.07 31.04 45.00
CA PRO A 191 -31.50 30.78 45.13
C PRO A 191 -32.05 31.46 46.38
N GLY A 192 -33.10 32.28 46.23
CA GLY A 192 -33.70 33.07 47.33
C GLY A 192 -33.16 34.49 47.51
N GLU A 193 -32.19 34.91 46.69
CA GLU A 193 -31.72 36.30 46.65
C GLU A 193 -32.33 37.05 45.44
N GLN A 194 -32.40 38.38 45.53
CA GLN A 194 -32.80 39.27 44.45
C GLN A 194 -31.65 40.12 43.94
N CYS A 195 -31.70 40.45 42.64
CA CYS A 195 -30.73 41.33 42.00
C CYS A 195 -30.99 42.79 42.37
N LEU A 196 -29.95 43.51 42.80
CA LEU A 196 -30.04 44.95 43.06
C LEU A 196 -29.77 45.77 41.78
N PRO A 197 -30.44 46.92 41.58
CA PRO A 197 -30.22 47.79 40.42
C PRO A 197 -28.78 48.32 40.33
N GLU A 198 -28.17 48.67 41.47
CA GLU A 198 -26.74 49.03 41.55
C GLU A 198 -25.77 47.86 41.33
N GLY A 199 -26.30 46.63 41.21
CA GLY A 199 -25.54 45.39 41.18
C GLY A 199 -25.37 44.77 42.58
N GLY A 200 -25.12 43.47 42.61
CA GLY A 200 -25.06 42.69 43.85
C GLY A 200 -26.37 41.95 44.16
N CYS A 201 -26.38 41.26 45.30
CA CYS A 201 -27.42 40.35 45.71
C CYS A 201 -27.92 40.74 47.10
N ALA A 202 -29.24 40.80 47.27
CA ALA A 202 -29.87 40.94 48.57
C ALA A 202 -30.72 39.70 48.86
N SER A 203 -30.70 39.22 50.10
CA SER A 203 -31.66 38.20 50.53
C SER A 203 -33.07 38.75 50.40
N GLN A 204 -34.00 37.93 49.90
CA GLN A 204 -35.43 38.20 50.06
C GLN A 204 -35.87 38.01 51.51
#